data_AF-A0A021WY86-F1
#
_entry.id   AF-A0A021WY86-F1
#
_cell.length_a   1.000
_cell.length_b   1.000
_cell.length_c   1.000
_cell.angle_alpha   90.00
_cell.angle_beta   90.00
_cell.angle_gamma   90.00
#
_symmetry.space_group_name_H-M   'P 1'
#
loop_
_entity.id
_entity.type
_entity.pdbx_description
1 polymer ?
#
loop_
_entity_poly.entity_id
_entity_poly.type
_entity_poly.pdbx_seq_one_letter_code
_entity_poly.pdbx_strand_id
1 'polypeptide(L)'
;MMTATPTLPHDAWAAWHPQELAHRLAGVTRPWCIVGGWALDLWHGEQMRPHDDLEFTILRTDFADFRAALPGLRLHTVGDGHVEPLGAEDMLP
;
A
#
# COMPACT_ATOMS: atom_id res chain seq x y z
N MET A 1 -7.44 26.48 15.04
CA MET A 1 -6.41 25.66 15.69
C MET A 1 -5.93 24.67 14.66
N MET A 2 -4.63 24.63 14.34
CA MET A 2 -4.07 23.65 13.40
C MET A 2 -3.71 22.41 14.20
N THR A 3 -4.51 21.36 14.09
CA THR A 3 -4.20 20.06 14.68
C THR A 3 -3.00 19.49 13.95
N ALA A 4 -1.86 19.38 14.64
CA ALA A 4 -0.67 18.72 14.10
C ALA A 4 -1.05 17.29 13.71
N THR A 5 -0.86 16.94 12.44
CA THR A 5 -1.13 15.59 11.97
C THR A 5 -0.15 14.64 12.65
N PRO A 6 -0.61 13.57 13.33
CA PRO A 6 0.28 12.65 14.01
C PRO A 6 1.22 12.03 12.97
N THR A 7 2.52 12.23 13.14
CA THR A 7 3.55 11.54 12.37
C THR A 7 3.43 10.05 12.63
N LEU A 8 3.19 9.25 11.59
CA LEU A 8 3.18 7.80 11.72
C LEU A 8 4.60 7.33 12.12
N PRO A 9 4.74 6.50 13.16
CA PRO A 9 6.01 5.86 13.49
C PRO A 9 6.59 5.14 12.27
N HIS A 10 7.91 5.13 12.12
CA HIS A 10 8.57 4.45 11.00
C HIS A 10 8.32 2.93 11.04
N ASP A 11 8.09 2.38 12.23
CA ASP A 11 7.78 0.98 12.52
C ASP A 11 6.27 0.69 12.65
N ALA A 12 5.40 1.64 12.25
CA ALA A 12 3.95 1.45 12.30
C ALA A 12 3.42 0.44 11.26
N TRP A 13 4.29 -0.04 10.38
CA TRP A 13 3.98 -0.95 9.29
C TRP A 13 4.36 -2.38 9.66
N ALA A 14 3.48 -3.32 9.35
CA ALA A 14 3.80 -4.74 9.35
C ALA A 14 4.02 -5.18 7.90
N ALA A 15 5.29 -5.35 7.50
CA ALA A 15 5.66 -5.73 6.15
C ALA A 15 4.98 -7.05 5.75
N TRP A 16 4.20 -7.02 4.68
CA TRP A 16 3.68 -8.24 4.06
C TRP A 16 4.69 -8.78 3.05
N HIS A 17 4.74 -10.11 2.92
CA HIS A 17 5.41 -10.74 1.79
C HIS A 17 4.57 -10.53 0.51
N PRO A 18 5.15 -10.41 -0.70
CA PRO A 18 4.38 -10.29 -1.95
C PRO A 18 3.33 -11.39 -2.14
N GLN A 19 3.64 -12.60 -1.69
CA GLN A 19 2.71 -13.72 -1.73
C GLN A 19 1.48 -13.51 -0.83
N GLU A 20 1.63 -12.90 0.35
CA GLU A 20 0.50 -12.56 1.21
C GLU A 20 -0.41 -11.52 0.55
N LEU A 21 0.17 -10.49 -0.08
CA LEU A 21 -0.61 -9.52 -0.85
C LEU A 21 -1.34 -10.17 -2.03
N ALA A 22 -0.68 -11.07 -2.77
CA ALA A 22 -1.30 -11.80 -3.87
C ALA A 22 -2.51 -12.64 -3.42
N HIS A 23 -2.44 -13.28 -2.24
CA HIS A 23 -3.57 -14.01 -1.67
C HIS A 23 -4.73 -13.08 -1.30
N ARG A 24 -4.44 -11.93 -0.69
CA ARG A 24 -5.48 -10.93 -0.34
C ARG A 24 -6.14 -10.34 -1.58
N LEU A 25 -5.39 -10.15 -2.66
CA LEU A 25 -5.87 -9.60 -3.93
C LEU A 25 -6.39 -10.68 -4.90
N ALA A 26 -6.51 -11.94 -4.49
CA ALA A 26 -6.89 -13.04 -5.39
C ALA A 26 -8.27 -12.83 -6.07
N GLY A 27 -9.17 -12.04 -5.48
CA GLY A 27 -10.47 -11.68 -6.06
C GLY A 27 -10.46 -10.45 -6.97
N VAL A 28 -9.35 -9.73 -7.09
CA VAL A 28 -9.24 -8.50 -7.89
C VAL A 28 -8.78 -8.84 -9.30
N THR A 29 -9.57 -8.45 -10.30
CA THR A 29 -9.28 -8.70 -11.73
C THR A 29 -8.62 -7.50 -12.43
N ARG A 30 -8.39 -6.41 -11.70
CA ARG A 30 -7.76 -5.17 -12.17
C ARG A 30 -6.24 -5.31 -12.22
N PRO A 31 -5.55 -4.59 -13.12
CA PRO A 31 -4.10 -4.64 -13.20
C PRO A 31 -3.46 -4.05 -11.93
N TRP A 32 -2.46 -4.76 -11.42
CA TRP A 32 -1.58 -4.31 -10.35
C TRP A 32 -0.21 -4.96 -10.50
N CYS A 33 0.81 -4.38 -9.86
CA CYS A 33 2.10 -5.03 -9.75
C CYS A 33 2.82 -4.63 -8.46
N ILE A 34 3.72 -5.51 -8.01
CA ILE A 34 4.69 -5.20 -6.98
C ILE A 34 5.68 -4.17 -7.53
N VAL A 35 6.05 -3.20 -6.70
CA VAL A 35 7.05 -2.17 -7.02
C VAL A 35 8.12 -2.10 -5.91
N GLY A 36 9.04 -1.16 -6.02
CA GLY A 36 10.07 -0.95 -5.00
C GLY A 36 11.07 -2.09 -4.89
N GLY A 37 11.60 -2.30 -3.68
CA GLY A 37 12.63 -3.31 -3.41
C GLY A 37 12.19 -4.73 -3.75
N TRP A 38 10.93 -5.08 -3.45
CA TRP A 38 10.39 -6.41 -3.74
C TRP A 38 10.32 -6.71 -5.23
N ALA A 39 10.08 -5.71 -6.10
CA ALA A 39 10.05 -5.94 -7.54
C ALA A 39 11.41 -6.39 -8.10
N LEU A 40 12.50 -5.88 -7.52
CA LEU A 40 13.87 -6.26 -7.90
C LEU A 40 14.17 -7.70 -7.49
N ASP A 41 13.81 -8.07 -6.26
CA ASP A 41 13.99 -9.43 -5.74
C ASP A 41 13.16 -10.45 -6.55
N LEU A 42 11.91 -10.10 -6.91
CA LEU A 42 11.07 -10.94 -7.78
C LEU A 42 11.64 -11.09 -9.19
N TRP A 43 12.22 -10.02 -9.75
CA TRP A 43 12.89 -10.09 -11.04
C TRP A 43 14.17 -10.94 -10.99
N HIS A 44 14.94 -10.84 -9.90
CA HIS A 44 16.15 -11.62 -9.68
C HIS A 44 15.83 -13.10 -9.39
N GLY A 45 14.65 -13.39 -8.84
CA GLY A 45 14.17 -14.74 -8.53
C GLY A 45 14.49 -15.22 -7.11
N GLU A 46 15.10 -14.37 -6.28
CA GLU A 46 15.36 -14.64 -4.87
C GLU A 46 15.36 -13.34 -4.05
N GLN A 47 15.05 -13.46 -2.77
CA GLN A 47 15.09 -12.32 -1.85
C GLN A 47 16.55 -11.97 -1.52
N MET A 48 16.98 -10.75 -1.87
CA MET A 48 18.37 -10.31 -1.68
C MET A 48 18.62 -9.67 -0.31
N ARG A 49 17.59 -9.09 0.30
CA ARG A 49 17.67 -8.42 1.60
C ARG A 49 16.33 -8.50 2.37
N PRO A 50 16.32 -8.31 3.70
CA PRO A 50 15.07 -8.05 4.41
C PRO A 50 14.44 -6.74 3.90
N HIS A 51 13.10 -6.74 3.82
CA HIS A 51 12.29 -5.56 3.49
C HIS A 51 11.37 -5.25 4.67
N ASP A 52 11.39 -4.00 5.12
CA ASP A 52 10.59 -3.52 6.25
C ASP A 52 9.20 -3.01 5.81
N ASP A 53 8.94 -3.02 4.50
CA ASP A 53 7.71 -2.60 3.86
C ASP A 53 7.35 -3.47 2.64
N LEU A 54 6.18 -3.18 2.05
CA LEU A 54 5.73 -3.71 0.78
C LEU A 54 5.02 -2.61 0.01
N GLU A 55 5.40 -2.44 -1.26
CA GLU A 55 4.80 -1.48 -2.16
C GLU A 55 4.18 -2.19 -3.37
N PHE A 56 2.99 -1.75 -3.77
CA PHE A 56 2.35 -2.17 -5.00
C PHE A 56 1.65 -0.98 -5.65
N THR A 57 1.45 -1.05 -6.96
CA THR A 57 0.78 0.00 -7.73
C THR A 57 -0.45 -0.53 -8.44
N ILE A 58 -1.40 0.37 -8.68
CA ILE A 58 -2.69 0.13 -9.31
C ILE A 58 -3.02 1.31 -10.23
N LEU A 59 -4.00 1.13 -11.11
CA LEU A 59 -4.61 2.26 -11.79
C LEU A 59 -5.48 3.06 -10.81
N ARG A 60 -5.39 4.39 -10.88
CA ARG A 60 -6.18 5.29 -10.02
C ARG A 60 -7.69 5.06 -10.13
N THR A 61 -8.17 4.74 -11.33
CA THR A 61 -9.59 4.44 -11.58
C THR A 61 -10.09 3.19 -10.85
N ASP A 62 -9.18 2.29 -10.47
CA ASP A 62 -9.51 1.00 -9.88
C ASP A 62 -9.38 1.02 -8.35
N PHE A 63 -9.03 2.17 -7.75
CA PHE A 63 -8.78 2.29 -6.31
C PHE A 63 -9.89 1.73 -5.42
N ALA A 64 -11.16 1.94 -5.80
CA ALA A 64 -12.29 1.42 -5.04
C ALA A 64 -12.29 -0.12 -4.95
N ASP A 65 -11.93 -0.82 -6.04
CA ASP A 65 -11.86 -2.28 -6.08
C ASP A 65 -10.77 -2.81 -5.13
N PHE A 66 -9.60 -2.17 -5.11
CA PHE A 66 -8.48 -2.55 -4.23
C PHE A 66 -8.75 -2.21 -2.76
N ARG A 67 -9.41 -1.09 -2.50
CA ARG A 67 -9.83 -0.71 -1.15
C ARG A 67 -10.79 -1.73 -0.56
N ALA A 68 -11.77 -2.19 -1.34
CA ALA A 68 -12.71 -3.21 -0.92
C ALA A 68 -12.02 -4.56 -0.66
N ALA A 69 -11.00 -4.91 -1.45
CA ALA A 69 -10.25 -6.15 -1.31
C ALA A 69 -9.29 -6.18 -0.10
N LEU A 70 -8.94 -5.02 0.47
CA LEU A 70 -8.02 -4.89 1.60
C LEU A 70 -8.71 -4.31 2.85
N PRO A 71 -9.72 -5.00 3.40
CA PRO A 71 -10.45 -4.50 4.56
C PRO A 71 -9.53 -4.42 5.80
N GLY A 72 -9.80 -3.46 6.68
CA GLY A 72 -9.08 -3.29 7.94
C GLY A 72 -7.79 -2.47 7.84
N LEU A 73 -7.38 -2.04 6.63
CA LEU A 73 -6.30 -1.07 6.47
C LEU A 73 -6.75 0.35 6.84
N ARG A 74 -5.90 1.06 7.58
CA ARG A 74 -6.02 2.52 7.77
C ARG A 74 -5.24 3.20 6.66
N LEU A 75 -5.96 3.71 5.66
CA LEU A 75 -5.35 4.35 4.50
C LEU A 75 -5.00 5.81 4.80
N HIS A 76 -3.89 6.26 4.22
CA HIS A 76 -3.42 7.64 4.27
C HIS A 76 -2.96 8.06 2.87
N THR A 77 -3.13 9.33 2.53
CA THR A 77 -2.56 9.95 1.33
C THR A 77 -1.33 10.77 1.71
N VAL A 78 -0.31 10.76 0.85
CA VAL A 78 0.91 11.55 1.04
C VAL A 78 1.06 12.50 -0.15
N GLY A 79 1.27 13.79 0.14
CA GLY A 79 1.44 14.84 -0.88
C GLY A 79 1.93 16.14 -0.24
N ASP A 80 2.77 16.89 -0.95
CA ASP A 80 3.31 18.19 -0.48
C ASP A 80 3.95 18.17 0.92
N GLY A 81 4.56 17.04 1.30
CA GLY A 81 5.16 16.85 2.63
C GLY A 81 4.15 16.60 3.75
N HIS A 82 2.86 16.47 3.42
CA HIS A 82 1.78 16.15 4.34
C HIS A 82 1.33 14.70 4.20
N VAL A 83 0.93 14.10 5.32
CA VAL A 83 0.30 12.79 5.39
C VAL A 83 -1.08 12.99 5.99
N GLU A 84 -2.13 12.58 5.30
CA GLU A 84 -3.51 12.80 5.74
C GLU A 84 -4.29 11.47 5.74
N PRO A 85 -5.18 11.23 6.72
CA PRO A 85 -6.04 10.04 6.70
C PRO A 85 -6.97 10.06 5.48
N LEU A 86 -7.16 8.90 4.86
CA LEU A 86 -8.15 8.68 3.81
C LEU A 86 -9.34 7.90 4.39
N GLY A 87 -10.42 8.61 4.68
CA GLY A 87 -11.64 8.09 5.30
C GLY A 87 -12.33 7.04 4.44
N ALA A 88 -13.13 6.16 5.05
CA ALA A 88 -13.71 4.93 4.45
C ALA A 88 -14.41 5.14 3.10
N GLU A 89 -15.07 6.28 2.93
CA GLU A 89 -15.85 6.65 1.74
C GLU A 89 -15.10 7.62 0.82
N ASP A 90 -13.90 8.07 1.21
CA ASP A 90 -13.17 9.08 0.46
C ASP A 90 -12.61 8.48 -0.83
N MET A 91 -12.77 9.22 -1.93
CA MET A 91 -12.07 8.96 -3.18
C MET A 91 -10.66 9.55 -3.12
N LEU A 92 -9.75 9.01 -3.95
CA LEU A 92 -8.47 9.65 -4.15
C LEU A 92 -8.67 11.06 -4.74
N PRO A 93 -7.98 12.08 -4.20
CA PRO A 93 -8.07 13.45 -4.70
C PRO A 93 -7.52 13.59 -6.13
#